data_AF-A0A966P8K7-F1
#
_entry.id   AF-A0A966P8K7-F1
#
_cell.length_a   1.000
_cell.length_b   1.000
_cell.length_c   1.000
_cell.angle_alpha   90.00
_cell.angle_beta   90.00
_cell.angle_gamma   90.00
#
_symmetry.space_group_name_H-M   'P 1'
#
loop_
_entity.id
_entity.type
_entity.pdbx_description
1 polymer ?
#
loop_
_entity_poly.entity_id
_entity_poly.type
_entity_poly.pdbx_seq_one_letter_code
_entity_poly.pdbx_strand_id
1 'polypeptide(L)'
;MTDRDWAYISNDLIYVSLFAYAFAFLFYAFETAFSVRASASMDRTRTVKSNRVGTVFFLIGSAALLLGVIARGVSAGRAPLGNMYEFSISGALTFALAYLLIGRK
;
A
#
# COMPACT_ATOMS: atom_id res chain seq x y z
N MET A 1 -4.53 12.57 -23.55
CA MET A 1 -3.50 12.48 -22.51
C MET A 1 -2.18 12.21 -23.20
N THR A 2 -1.17 13.02 -22.91
CA THR A 2 0.20 12.85 -23.38
C THR A 2 0.97 11.90 -22.45
N ASP A 3 2.13 11.42 -22.89
CA ASP A 3 3.00 10.56 -22.06
C ASP A 3 3.43 11.25 -20.76
N ARG A 4 3.55 12.59 -20.79
CA ARG A 4 3.83 13.41 -19.61
C ARG A 4 2.66 13.43 -18.63
N ASP A 5 1.43 13.52 -19.11
CA ASP A 5 0.23 13.50 -18.26
C ASP A 5 0.14 12.17 -17.49
N TRP A 6 0.43 11.05 -18.17
CA TRP A 6 0.48 9.73 -17.54
C TRP A 6 1.60 9.62 -16.50
N ALA A 7 2.76 10.25 -16.74
CA ALA A 7 3.84 10.29 -15.76
C ALA A 7 3.45 11.07 -14.49
N TYR A 8 2.76 12.21 -14.65
CA TYR A 8 2.27 12.99 -13.51
C TYR A 8 1.22 12.23 -12.70
N ILE A 9 0.22 11.64 -13.38
CA ILE A 9 -0.80 10.81 -12.72
C ILE A 9 -0.16 9.63 -11.98
N SER A 10 0.81 8.96 -12.62
CA SER A 10 1.58 7.90 -11.97
C SER A 10 2.21 8.42 -10.68
N ASN A 11 2.90 9.56 -10.73
CA ASN A 11 3.59 10.10 -9.57
C ASN A 11 2.64 10.50 -8.42
N ASP A 12 1.50 11.11 -8.75
CA ASP A 12 0.47 11.47 -7.78
C ASP A 12 -0.13 10.23 -7.11
N LEU A 13 -0.41 9.17 -7.89
CA LEU A 13 -0.88 7.89 -7.38
C LEU A 13 0.16 7.23 -6.47
N ILE A 14 1.45 7.35 -6.78
CA ILE A 14 2.52 6.87 -5.91
C ILE A 14 2.53 7.65 -4.59
N TYR A 15 2.35 8.98 -4.59
CA TYR A 15 2.24 9.75 -3.34
C TYR A 15 1.02 9.37 -2.50
N VAL A 16 -0.14 9.16 -3.14
CA VAL A 16 -1.34 8.66 -2.46
C VAL A 16 -1.08 7.29 -1.83
N SER A 17 -0.40 6.39 -2.56
CA SER A 17 -0.05 5.07 -2.04
C SER A 17 0.87 5.15 -0.82
N LEU A 18 1.87 6.04 -0.86
CA LEU A 18 2.82 6.26 0.24
C LEU A 18 2.08 6.75 1.49
N PHE A 19 1.21 7.74 1.33
CA PHE A 19 0.38 8.25 2.42
C PHE A 19 -0.49 7.14 3.02
N ALA A 20 -1.22 6.40 2.18
CA ALA A 20 -2.09 5.33 2.64
C ALA A 20 -1.33 4.21 3.38
N TYR A 21 -0.16 3.80 2.86
CA TYR A 21 0.67 2.81 3.53
C TYR A 21 1.27 3.30 4.85
N ALA A 22 1.62 4.59 4.96
CA ALA A 22 2.08 5.14 6.23
C ALA A 22 0.98 5.04 7.30
N PHE A 23 -0.28 5.35 6.96
CA PHE A 23 -1.40 5.17 7.88
C PHE A 23 -1.67 3.70 8.20
N ALA A 24 -1.65 2.83 7.19
CA ALA A 24 -1.80 1.39 7.39
C ALA A 24 -0.75 0.85 8.37
N PHE A 25 0.51 1.25 8.18
CA PHE A 25 1.62 0.91 9.06
C PHE A 25 1.36 1.36 10.50
N LEU A 26 0.93 2.60 10.70
CA LEU A 26 0.61 3.10 12.05
C LEU A 26 -0.49 2.25 12.70
N PHE A 27 -1.59 1.98 12.00
CA PHE A 27 -2.68 1.17 12.56
C PHE A 27 -2.25 -0.26 12.89
N TYR A 28 -1.44 -0.90 12.04
CA TYR A 28 -0.87 -2.22 12.31
C TYR A 28 0.14 -2.22 13.46
N ALA A 29 0.97 -1.17 13.56
CA ALA A 29 1.91 -1.00 14.66
C ALA A 29 1.18 -0.80 16.00
N PHE A 30 0.14 0.04 16.01
CA PHE A 30 -0.74 0.22 17.17
C PHE A 30 -1.40 -1.11 17.57
N GLU A 31 -1.96 -1.85 16.61
CA GLU A 31 -2.54 -3.15 16.92
C GLU A 31 -1.51 -4.13 17.53
N THR A 32 -0.31 -4.20 16.95
CA THR A 32 0.74 -5.12 17.40
C THR A 32 1.26 -4.72 18.79
N ALA A 33 1.53 -3.44 19.02
CA ALA A 33 2.04 -2.95 20.30
C ALA A 33 1.04 -3.15 21.45
N PHE A 34 -0.25 -2.93 21.21
CA PHE A 34 -1.29 -3.07 22.22
C PHE A 34 -1.82 -4.51 22.36
N SER A 35 -1.63 -5.37 21.35
CA SER A 35 -1.98 -6.79 21.45
C SER A 35 -0.99 -7.57 22.32
N VAL A 36 0.31 -7.22 22.31
CA VAL A 36 1.34 -7.85 23.16
C VAL A 36 1.19 -7.42 24.64
N ARG A 37 0.65 -6.23 24.92
CA ARG A 37 0.40 -5.72 26.28
C ARG A 37 -0.92 -6.20 26.91
N ALA A 38 -1.74 -6.96 26.20
CA ALA A 38 -3.07 -7.36 26.67
C ALA A 38 -2.98 -8.50 27.70
N SER A 39 -2.63 -8.18 28.95
CA SER A 39 -2.90 -9.04 30.10
C SER A 39 -4.30 -8.73 30.68
N ALA A 40 -5.07 -9.79 30.81
CA ALA A 40 -6.26 -9.98 31.65
C ALA A 40 -7.58 -9.18 31.46
N SER A 41 -7.67 -7.97 30.88
CA SER A 41 -8.98 -7.26 30.88
C SER A 41 -9.29 -6.21 29.79
N MET A 42 -8.53 -6.12 28.70
CA MET A 42 -8.79 -5.08 27.69
C MET A 42 -9.70 -5.54 26.53
N ASP A 43 -10.67 -4.68 26.20
CA ASP A 43 -11.74 -4.87 25.21
C ASP A 43 -11.20 -5.20 23.81
N ARG A 44 -11.26 -6.49 23.45
CA ARG A 44 -10.80 -7.07 22.16
C ARG A 44 -11.42 -6.36 20.95
N THR A 45 -12.58 -5.73 21.14
CA THR A 45 -13.31 -4.98 20.11
C THR A 45 -12.48 -3.83 19.50
N ARG A 46 -11.66 -3.14 20.31
CA ARG A 46 -10.81 -2.05 19.82
C ARG A 46 -9.67 -2.53 18.94
N THR A 47 -9.03 -3.65 19.30
CA THR A 47 -7.95 -4.28 18.52
C THR A 47 -8.46 -4.72 17.15
N VAL A 48 -9.62 -5.37 17.09
CA VAL A 48 -10.23 -5.82 15.83
C VAL A 48 -10.64 -4.65 14.93
N LYS A 49 -11.16 -3.56 15.49
CA LYS A 49 -11.46 -2.34 14.71
C LYS A 49 -10.20 -1.69 14.12
N SER A 50 -9.12 -1.58 14.90
CA SER A 50 -7.85 -1.00 14.43
C SER A 50 -7.25 -1.80 13.28
N ASN A 51 -7.26 -3.13 13.36
CA ASN A 51 -6.83 -4.01 12.27
C ASN A 51 -7.59 -3.71 10.98
N ARG A 52 -8.92 -3.66 11.08
CA ARG A 52 -9.79 -3.45 9.91
C ARG A 52 -9.53 -2.10 9.25
N VAL A 53 -9.32 -1.04 10.03
CA VAL A 53 -8.98 0.29 9.49
C VAL A 53 -7.62 0.27 8.81
N GLY A 54 -6.60 -0.32 9.43
CA GLY A 54 -5.27 -0.50 8.82
C GLY A 54 -5.33 -1.24 7.48
N THR A 55 -6.19 -2.26 7.39
CA THR A 55 -6.41 -3.00 6.13
C THR A 55 -7.07 -2.16 5.05
N VAL A 56 -8.05 -1.34 5.40
CA VAL A 56 -8.70 -0.45 4.41
C VAL A 56 -7.67 0.52 3.82
N PHE A 57 -6.83 1.14 4.66
CA PHE A 57 -5.74 1.99 4.18
C PHE A 57 -4.73 1.21 3.33
N PHE A 58 -4.39 -0.02 3.72
CA PHE A 58 -3.48 -0.86 2.94
C PHE A 58 -4.06 -1.17 1.56
N LEU A 59 -5.35 -1.54 1.47
CA LEU A 59 -6.05 -1.80 0.21
C LEU A 59 -6.09 -0.57 -0.69
N ILE A 60 -6.43 0.60 -0.14
CA ILE A 60 -6.42 1.87 -0.87
C ILE A 60 -5.00 2.16 -1.41
N GLY A 61 -3.97 1.98 -0.58
CA GLY A 61 -2.58 2.16 -0.96
C GLY A 61 -2.16 1.20 -2.08
N SER A 62 -2.56 -0.08 -2.01
CA SER A 62 -2.28 -1.07 -3.04
C SER A 62 -3.01 -0.81 -4.34
N ALA A 63 -4.26 -0.35 -4.29
CA ALA A 63 -4.99 0.03 -5.49
C ALA A 63 -4.36 1.25 -6.17
N ALA A 64 -3.99 2.28 -5.40
CA ALA A 64 -3.30 3.45 -5.92
C ALA A 64 -1.93 3.07 -6.51
N LEU A 65 -1.15 2.22 -5.84
CA LEU A 65 0.13 1.73 -6.33
C LEU A 65 -0.01 0.94 -7.64
N LEU A 66 -1.00 0.05 -7.73
CA LEU A 66 -1.30 -0.72 -8.95
C LEU A 66 -1.59 0.21 -10.13
N LEU A 67 -2.50 1.17 -9.93
CA LEU A 67 -2.83 2.17 -10.96
C LEU A 67 -1.62 3.03 -11.32
N GLY A 68 -0.80 3.41 -10.33
CA GLY A 68 0.43 4.18 -10.54
C GLY A 68 1.47 3.44 -11.38
N VAL A 69 1.63 2.13 -11.17
CA VAL A 69 2.51 1.26 -11.97
C VAL A 69 1.99 1.10 -13.39
N ILE A 70 0.68 0.91 -13.56
CA ILE A 70 0.05 0.82 -14.90
C ILE A 70 0.25 2.14 -15.66
N ALA A 71 -0.07 3.28 -15.03
CA ALA A 71 0.12 4.60 -15.62
C ALA A 71 1.60 4.84 -15.99
N ARG A 72 2.54 4.34 -15.17
CA ARG A 72 3.97 4.41 -15.47
C ARG A 72 4.34 3.61 -16.72
N GLY A 73 3.82 2.38 -16.84
CA GLY A 73 4.05 1.55 -18.02
C GLY A 73 3.47 2.16 -19.30
N VAL A 74 2.27 2.75 -19.21
CA VAL A 74 1.64 3.49 -20.32
C VAL A 74 2.48 4.69 -20.74
N SER A 75 2.94 5.49 -19.79
CA SER A 75 3.81 6.66 -20.05
C SER A 75 5.13 6.28 -20.73
N ALA A 76 5.75 5.17 -20.33
CA ALA A 76 7.04 4.74 -20.85
C ALA A 76 6.94 3.93 -22.17
N GLY A 77 5.76 3.42 -22.53
CA GLY A 77 5.57 2.52 -23.67
C GLY A 77 6.26 1.17 -23.54
N ARG A 78 6.71 0.81 -22.32
CA ARG A 78 7.43 -0.44 -22.00
C ARG A 78 7.12 -0.89 -20.57
N ALA A 79 7.53 -2.10 -20.23
CA ALA A 79 7.45 -2.58 -18.85
C ALA A 79 8.22 -1.65 -17.88
N PRO A 80 7.64 -1.30 -16.70
CA PRO A 80 8.23 -0.38 -15.74
C PRO A 80 9.31 -1.07 -14.89
N LEU A 81 10.42 -1.46 -15.53
CA LEU A 81 11.59 -2.08 -14.89
C LEU A 81 12.92 -1.44 -15.33
N GLY A 82 12.85 -0.34 -16.10
CA GLY A 82 14.03 0.21 -16.79
C GLY A 82 14.91 1.12 -15.94
N ASN A 83 14.41 1.57 -14.78
CA ASN A 83 15.18 2.37 -13.83
C ASN A 83 14.87 1.95 -12.38
N MET A 84 15.69 2.41 -11.43
CA MET A 84 15.54 2.05 -10.01
C MET A 84 14.20 2.47 -9.42
N TYR A 85 13.67 3.63 -9.84
CA TYR A 85 12.36 4.09 -9.40
C TYR A 85 11.25 3.12 -9.83
N GLU A 86 11.18 2.80 -11.11
CA GLU A 86 10.19 1.90 -11.72
C GLU A 86 10.30 0.48 -11.14
N PHE A 87 11.54 0.00 -10.95
CA PHE A 87 11.81 -1.28 -10.31
C PHE A 87 11.29 -1.30 -8.86
N SER A 88 11.53 -0.23 -8.10
CA SER A 88 11.10 -0.14 -6.69
C SER A 88 9.58 -0.15 -6.53
N ILE A 89 8.84 0.58 -7.37
CA ILE A 89 7.36 0.62 -7.29
C ILE A 89 6.73 -0.71 -7.74
N SER A 90 7.31 -1.38 -8.74
CA SER A 90 6.86 -2.70 -9.21
C SER A 90 7.15 -3.79 -8.19
N GLY A 91 8.32 -3.73 -7.54
CA GLY A 91 8.66 -4.60 -6.41
C GLY A 91 7.73 -4.37 -5.22
N ALA A 92 7.48 -3.11 -4.84
CA ALA A 92 6.53 -2.76 -3.78
C ALA A 92 5.13 -3.29 -4.08
N LEU A 93 4.66 -3.19 -5.33
CA LEU A 93 3.37 -3.74 -5.76
C LEU A 93 3.33 -5.26 -5.58
N THR A 94 4.41 -5.95 -5.96
CA THR A 94 4.52 -7.40 -5.83
C THR A 94 4.39 -7.83 -4.37
N PHE A 95 5.11 -7.19 -3.44
CA PHE A 95 5.01 -7.48 -2.02
C PHE A 95 3.64 -7.12 -1.43
N ALA A 96 3.04 -6.01 -1.85
CA ALA A 96 1.71 -5.61 -1.40
C ALA A 96 0.63 -6.63 -1.81
N LEU A 97 0.68 -7.10 -3.06
CA LEU A 97 -0.21 -8.15 -3.55
C LEU A 97 0.06 -9.49 -2.86
N ALA A 98 1.32 -9.87 -2.64
CA ALA A 98 1.66 -11.08 -1.91
C ALA A 98 1.10 -11.05 -0.48
N TYR A 99 1.22 -9.91 0.22
CA TYR A 99 0.61 -9.74 1.54
C TYR A 99 -0.92 -9.88 1.50
N LEU A 100 -1.59 -9.25 0.53
CA LEU A 100 -3.05 -9.32 0.41
C LEU A 100 -3.58 -10.71 0.03
N LEU A 101 -2.88 -11.43 -0.85
CA LEU A 101 -3.34 -12.71 -1.38
C LEU A 101 -2.91 -13.91 -0.52
N ILE A 102 -1.72 -13.84 0.06
CA ILE A 102 -1.10 -14.94 0.82
C ILE A 102 -1.15 -14.64 2.31
N GLY A 103 -0.73 -13.44 2.71
CA GLY A 103 -0.58 -13.06 4.12
C GLY A 103 -1.88 -12.74 4.87
N ARG A 104 -3.02 -12.62 4.17
CA ARG A 104 -4.33 -12.28 4.77
C ARG A 104 -5.33 -13.45 4.80
N LYS A 105 -4.89 -14.68 4.57
CA LYS A 105 -5.68 -15.90 4.82
C LYS A 105 -5.80 -16.17 6.31
#